data_AF-A0A1E1F7M4-F1
#
_entry.id   AF-A0A1E1F7M4-F1
#
_cell.length_a   1.000
_cell.length_b   1.000
_cell.length_c   1.000
_cell.angle_alpha   90.00
_cell.angle_beta   90.00
_cell.angle_gamma   90.00
#
_symmetry.space_group_name_H-M   'P 1'
#
loop_
_entity.id
_entity.type
_entity.pdbx_description
1 polymer ?
#
loop_
_entity_poly.entity_id
_entity_poly.type
_entity_poly.pdbx_seq_one_letter_code
_entity_poly.pdbx_strand_id
1 'polypeptide(L)'
;MTDEDDQGGTDAAEAFEAMRGELALLRRAVEGLAAERGAIDVPDYTETLGRMQQGVDATAARVALINDVIVRSPALAMTPEQMAQRIAAVGNAARREDQAALAKAGEDKARVMAELRAIAGSAWTRADQRNRQLWFALGGVAAGILAWAIVPGLVARELAPASWRWPERMAARTLDMPRWEAGQRMMQSADAAQFRAIVAADKIVTANRETIEGCSKAANRARATVRCTIKVAP
;
A
#
# COMPACT_ATOMS: atom_id res chain seq x y z
N MET A 1 -162.35 29.64 1.43
CA MET A 1 -162.24 28.29 0.87
C MET A 1 -160.97 27.71 1.46
N THR A 2 -161.12 26.54 2.06
CA THR A 2 -160.21 25.74 2.90
C THR A 2 -158.87 25.31 2.28
N ASP A 3 -157.94 24.98 3.17
CA ASP A 3 -156.77 24.06 3.14
C ASP A 3 -155.50 24.47 2.33
N GLU A 4 -154.28 24.70 2.89
CA GLU A 4 -153.37 23.87 3.75
C GLU A 4 -153.09 22.48 3.12
N ASP A 5 -151.90 21.87 3.13
CA ASP A 5 -150.54 22.26 3.50
C ASP A 5 -149.59 21.10 3.10
N ASP A 6 -148.29 21.36 3.27
CA ASP A 6 -147.28 20.42 3.76
C ASP A 6 -147.00 19.08 3.08
N GLN A 7 -145.92 19.06 2.28
CA GLN A 7 -145.09 17.85 2.12
C GLN A 7 -143.58 18.13 1.96
N GLY A 8 -143.13 19.38 2.12
CA GLY A 8 -141.70 19.76 2.03
C GLY A 8 -140.93 19.73 3.35
N GLY A 9 -141.61 19.65 4.50
CA GLY A 9 -141.00 19.80 5.82
C GLY A 9 -140.35 18.54 6.39
N THR A 10 -140.69 17.35 5.89
CA THR A 10 -140.30 16.09 6.55
C THR A 10 -138.92 15.55 6.13
N ASP A 11 -138.43 15.92 4.94
CA ASP A 11 -137.13 15.45 4.40
C ASP A 11 -135.91 16.23 4.97
N ALA A 12 -136.08 17.53 5.24
CA ALA A 12 -135.01 18.36 5.80
C ALA A 12 -134.69 18.02 7.27
N ALA A 13 -135.69 17.62 8.05
CA ALA A 13 -135.52 17.33 9.47
C ALA A 13 -134.65 16.08 9.73
N GLU A 14 -134.79 15.05 8.88
CA GLU A 14 -134.05 13.79 9.02
C GLU A 14 -132.55 13.97 8.71
N ALA A 15 -132.21 14.81 7.72
CA ALA A 15 -130.82 15.13 7.38
C ALA A 15 -130.08 15.91 8.48
N PHE A 16 -130.78 16.78 9.23
CA PHE A 16 -130.17 17.53 10.34
C PHE A 16 -129.85 16.64 11.56
N GLU A 17 -130.63 15.60 11.83
CA GLU A 17 -130.34 14.65 12.91
C GLU A 17 -129.14 13.75 12.56
N ALA A 18 -128.99 13.34 11.30
CA ALA A 18 -127.81 12.61 10.84
C ALA A 18 -126.52 13.43 11.01
N MET A 19 -126.52 14.72 10.61
CA MET A 19 -125.36 15.60 10.84
C MET A 19 -125.09 15.89 12.31
N ARG A 20 -126.12 15.98 13.17
CA ARG A 20 -125.94 16.09 14.62
C ARG A 20 -125.24 14.86 15.20
N GLY A 21 -125.60 13.67 14.71
CA GLY A 21 -124.95 12.41 15.07
C GLY A 21 -123.45 12.42 14.73
N GLU A 22 -123.08 12.83 13.52
CA GLU A 22 -121.67 12.89 13.10
C GLU A 22 -120.86 13.96 13.87
N LEU A 23 -121.43 15.14 14.11
CA LEU A 23 -120.79 16.19 14.90
C LEU A 23 -120.54 15.77 16.35
N ALA A 24 -121.44 14.95 16.93
CA ALA A 24 -121.24 14.41 18.27
C ALA A 24 -120.06 13.43 18.33
N LEU A 25 -119.85 12.61 17.29
CA LEU A 25 -118.71 11.70 17.19
C LEU A 25 -117.37 12.44 17.02
N LEU A 26 -117.31 13.44 16.13
CA LEU A 26 -116.11 14.26 15.94
C LEU A 26 -115.72 15.02 17.22
N ARG A 27 -116.71 15.58 17.91
CA ARG A 27 -116.47 16.26 19.19
C ARG A 27 -115.86 15.33 20.23
N ARG A 28 -116.37 14.10 20.32
CA ARG A 28 -115.84 13.08 21.25
C ARG A 28 -114.42 12.63 20.87
N ALA A 29 -114.08 12.55 19.59
CA ALA A 29 -112.73 12.22 19.12
C ALA A 29 -111.73 13.34 19.43
N VAL A 30 -112.12 14.60 19.23
CA VAL A 30 -111.29 15.77 19.58
C VAL A 30 -111.11 15.89 21.10
N GLU A 31 -112.16 15.66 21.87
CA GLU A 31 -112.08 15.61 23.34
C GLU A 31 -111.15 14.47 23.81
N GLY A 32 -111.17 13.31 23.15
CA GLY A 32 -110.23 12.21 23.40
C GLY A 32 -108.76 12.56 23.10
N LEU A 33 -108.48 13.17 21.94
CA LEU A 33 -107.11 13.57 21.56
C LEU A 33 -106.56 14.70 22.44
N ALA A 34 -107.43 15.61 22.89
CA ALA A 34 -107.07 16.67 23.82
C ALA A 34 -106.75 16.13 25.22
N ALA A 35 -107.49 15.11 25.70
CA ALA A 35 -107.20 14.44 26.96
C ALA A 35 -105.85 13.69 26.92
N GLU A 36 -105.53 13.06 25.80
CA GLU A 36 -104.27 12.33 25.64
C GLU A 36 -103.06 13.26 25.52
N ARG A 37 -103.21 14.43 24.87
CA ARG A 37 -102.16 15.46 24.87
C ARG A 37 -101.93 16.12 26.23
N GLY A 38 -102.96 16.20 27.07
CA GLY A 38 -102.83 16.69 28.45
C GLY A 38 -102.05 15.74 29.37
N ALA A 39 -101.89 14.46 28.99
CA ALA A 39 -101.18 13.46 29.78
C ALA A 39 -99.70 13.29 29.39
N ILE A 40 -99.19 14.01 28.38
CA ILE A 40 -97.78 13.98 28.00
C ILE A 40 -96.99 14.92 28.93
N ASP A 41 -96.40 14.33 29.98
CA ASP A 41 -95.39 15.00 30.81
C ASP A 41 -94.09 15.15 29.99
N VAL A 42 -93.75 16.38 29.60
CA VAL A 42 -92.50 16.69 28.88
C VAL A 42 -91.40 16.88 29.92
N PRO A 43 -90.38 15.99 30.01
CA PRO A 43 -89.34 16.13 31.01
C PRO A 43 -88.51 17.40 30.75
N ASP A 44 -88.23 18.17 31.81
CA ASP A 44 -87.40 19.37 31.70
C ASP A 44 -85.91 19.00 31.53
N TYR A 45 -85.41 19.09 30.29
CA TYR A 45 -84.02 18.81 29.95
C TYR A 45 -83.08 20.02 30.15
N THR A 46 -83.59 21.16 30.63
CA THR A 46 -82.81 22.40 30.77
C THR A 46 -81.59 22.22 31.66
N GLU A 47 -81.71 21.45 32.75
CA GLU A 47 -80.58 21.17 33.64
C GLU A 47 -79.49 20.31 32.97
N THR A 48 -79.91 19.29 32.22
CA THR A 48 -78.97 18.37 31.55
C THR A 48 -78.27 19.07 30.37
N LEU A 49 -79.00 19.88 29.60
CA LEU A 49 -78.43 20.75 28.56
C LEU A 49 -77.47 21.78 29.15
N GLY A 50 -77.80 22.38 30.30
CA GLY A 50 -76.92 23.30 31.02
C GLY A 50 -75.61 22.63 31.46
N ARG A 51 -75.66 21.38 31.96
CA ARG A 51 -74.46 20.60 32.30
C ARG A 51 -73.62 20.24 31.07
N MET A 52 -74.24 19.90 29.94
CA MET A 52 -73.51 19.65 28.69
C MET A 52 -72.83 20.92 28.18
N GLN A 53 -73.52 22.07 28.23
CA GLN A 53 -72.97 23.37 27.83
C GLN A 53 -71.74 23.72 28.67
N GLN A 54 -71.80 23.55 30.00
CA GLN A 54 -70.65 23.76 30.89
C GLN A 54 -69.47 22.82 30.55
N GLY A 55 -69.74 21.56 30.20
CA GLY A 55 -68.71 20.63 29.76
C GLY A 55 -68.02 21.05 28.46
N VAL A 56 -68.79 21.56 27.50
CA VAL A 56 -68.28 22.12 26.24
C VAL A 56 -67.42 23.35 26.51
N ASP A 57 -67.89 24.28 27.34
CA ASP A 57 -67.16 25.50 27.68
C ASP A 57 -65.83 25.20 28.40
N ALA A 58 -65.84 24.25 29.34
CA ALA A 58 -64.63 23.79 30.03
C ALA A 58 -63.63 23.13 29.06
N THR A 59 -64.12 22.40 28.07
CA THR A 59 -63.28 21.75 27.05
C THR A 59 -62.70 22.79 26.11
N ALA A 60 -63.50 23.76 25.66
CA ALA A 60 -63.05 24.89 24.85
C ALA A 60 -61.97 25.70 25.57
N ALA A 61 -62.13 25.98 26.86
CA ALA A 61 -61.13 26.67 27.67
C ALA A 61 -59.81 25.89 27.77
N ARG A 62 -59.86 24.56 27.95
CA ARG A 62 -58.65 23.70 27.97
C ARG A 62 -57.94 23.67 26.63
N VAL A 63 -58.69 23.58 25.54
CA VAL A 63 -58.13 23.61 24.18
C VAL A 63 -57.48 24.97 23.90
N ALA A 64 -58.11 26.07 24.31
CA ALA A 64 -57.53 27.41 24.18
C ALA A 64 -56.23 27.55 24.97
N LEU A 65 -56.17 27.02 26.20
CA LEU A 65 -54.97 27.05 27.03
C LEU A 65 -53.83 26.19 26.44
N ILE A 66 -54.15 25.00 25.93
CA ILE A 66 -53.17 24.15 25.24
C ILE A 66 -52.65 24.84 23.97
N ASN A 67 -53.54 25.48 23.19
CA ASN A 67 -53.15 26.24 22.01
C ASN A 67 -52.21 27.40 22.36
N ASP A 68 -52.50 28.18 23.40
CA ASP A 68 -51.64 29.27 23.86
C ASP A 68 -50.25 28.77 24.30
N VAL A 69 -50.18 27.63 25.02
CA VAL A 69 -48.91 27.01 25.42
C VAL A 69 -48.13 26.48 24.21
N ILE A 70 -48.80 25.86 23.24
CA ILE A 70 -48.18 25.37 22.00
C ILE A 70 -47.63 26.53 21.18
N VAL A 71 -48.40 27.60 20.98
CA VAL A 71 -47.99 28.79 20.22
C VAL A 71 -46.83 29.53 20.91
N ARG A 72 -46.81 29.57 22.24
CA ARG A 72 -45.72 30.19 23.01
C ARG A 72 -44.49 29.31 23.17
N SER A 73 -44.56 28.02 22.83
CA SER A 73 -43.42 27.12 22.97
C SER A 73 -42.35 27.43 21.90
N PRO A 74 -41.13 27.88 22.29
CA PRO A 74 -40.07 28.19 21.34
C PRO A 74 -39.51 26.94 20.62
N ALA A 75 -39.89 25.75 21.07
CA ALA A 75 -39.56 24.48 20.45
C ALA A 75 -40.25 24.26 19.08
N LEU A 76 -41.39 24.91 18.81
CA LEU A 76 -42.10 24.83 17.53
C LEU A 76 -41.75 25.97 16.56
N ALA A 77 -41.07 27.02 17.03
CA ALA A 77 -40.57 28.09 16.17
C ALA A 77 -39.32 27.65 15.36
N MET A 78 -38.59 26.64 15.83
CA MET A 78 -37.57 25.95 15.03
C MET A 78 -38.15 24.67 14.45
N THR A 79 -38.42 24.69 13.14
CA THR A 79 -38.73 23.45 12.41
C THR A 79 -37.55 22.49 12.48
N PRO A 80 -37.77 21.17 12.62
CA PRO A 80 -36.69 20.18 12.62
C PRO A 80 -35.84 20.25 11.35
N GLU A 81 -36.42 20.67 10.22
CA GLU A 81 -35.71 20.93 8.96
C GLU A 81 -34.70 22.08 9.10
N GLN A 82 -35.06 23.19 9.74
CA GLN A 82 -34.14 24.30 10.00
C GLN A 82 -33.02 23.92 10.97
N MET A 83 -33.31 23.07 11.95
CA MET A 83 -32.28 22.55 12.87
C MET A 83 -31.30 21.63 12.15
N ALA A 84 -31.80 20.71 11.30
CA ALA A 84 -30.97 19.85 10.47
C ALA A 84 -30.11 20.65 9.48
N GLN A 85 -30.66 21.69 8.85
CA GLN A 85 -29.93 22.58 7.95
C GLN A 85 -28.82 23.35 8.68
N ARG A 86 -29.06 23.84 9.90
CA ARG A 86 -28.04 24.50 10.72
C ARG A 86 -26.94 23.53 11.14
N ILE A 87 -27.29 22.31 11.56
CA ILE A 87 -26.31 21.27 11.91
C ILE A 87 -25.48 20.89 10.68
N ALA A 88 -26.10 20.73 9.51
CA ALA A 88 -25.39 20.46 8.27
C ALA A 88 -24.49 21.63 7.86
N ALA A 89 -24.96 22.88 7.99
CA ALA A 89 -24.17 24.07 7.67
C ALA A 89 -22.96 24.24 8.61
N VAL A 90 -23.14 24.06 9.91
CA VAL A 90 -22.07 24.09 10.92
C VAL A 90 -21.11 22.92 10.73
N GLY A 91 -21.63 21.72 10.46
CA GLY A 91 -20.81 20.54 10.14
C GLY A 91 -19.97 20.73 8.87
N ASN A 92 -20.56 21.28 7.81
CA ASN A 92 -19.86 21.58 6.56
C ASN A 92 -18.88 22.75 6.71
N ALA A 93 -19.13 23.72 7.60
CA ALA A 93 -18.19 24.78 7.91
C ALA A 93 -16.97 24.23 8.67
N ALA A 94 -17.21 23.44 9.73
CA ALA A 94 -16.16 22.79 10.50
C ALA A 94 -15.30 21.84 9.63
N ARG A 95 -15.95 21.08 8.73
CA ARG A 95 -15.24 20.18 7.81
C ARG A 95 -14.41 20.89 6.76
N ARG A 96 -14.74 22.13 6.39
CA ARG A 96 -13.95 22.88 5.39
C ARG A 96 -12.57 23.26 5.91
N GLU A 97 -12.47 23.67 7.17
CA GLU A 97 -11.19 23.98 7.81
C GLU A 97 -10.35 22.70 8.00
N ASP A 98 -10.98 21.60 8.45
CA ASP A 98 -10.32 20.29 8.54
C ASP A 98 -9.82 19.81 7.17
N GLN A 99 -10.64 19.92 6.12
CA GLN A 99 -10.28 19.49 4.76
C GLN A 99 -9.12 20.32 4.20
N ALA A 100 -9.11 21.62 4.44
CA ALA A 100 -8.00 22.48 4.02
C ALA A 100 -6.71 22.15 4.78
N ALA A 101 -6.79 21.89 6.09
CA ALA A 101 -5.64 21.47 6.89
C ALA A 101 -5.10 20.10 6.45
N LEU A 102 -5.98 19.14 6.17
CA LEU A 102 -5.61 17.81 5.67
C LEU A 102 -5.02 17.87 4.25
N ALA A 103 -5.57 18.70 3.36
CA ALA A 103 -5.02 18.92 2.03
C ALA A 103 -3.60 19.49 2.12
N LYS A 104 -3.41 20.52 2.95
CA LYS A 104 -2.09 21.11 3.20
C LYS A 104 -1.10 20.12 3.81
N ALA A 105 -1.53 19.34 4.81
CA ALA A 105 -0.70 18.29 5.40
C ALA A 105 -0.35 17.18 4.38
N GLY A 106 -1.27 16.85 3.47
CA GLY A 106 -1.04 15.93 2.36
C GLY A 106 -0.01 16.46 1.36
N GLU A 107 -0.10 17.73 0.99
CA GLU A 107 0.87 18.42 0.13
C GLU A 107 2.25 18.50 0.78
N ASP A 108 2.32 18.90 2.05
CA ASP A 108 3.58 18.98 2.80
C ASP A 108 4.22 17.60 2.92
N LYS A 109 3.44 16.55 3.20
CA LYS A 109 3.92 15.17 3.21
C LYS A 109 4.44 14.75 1.83
N ALA A 110 3.71 15.05 0.75
CA ALA A 110 4.14 14.72 -0.60
C ALA A 110 5.46 15.42 -0.96
N ARG A 111 5.60 16.70 -0.60
CA ARG A 111 6.83 17.50 -0.78
C ARG A 111 7.99 16.91 0.00
N VAL A 112 7.81 16.64 1.30
CA VAL A 112 8.84 16.03 2.15
C VAL A 112 9.26 14.66 1.63
N MET A 113 8.31 13.84 1.18
CA MET A 113 8.62 12.52 0.60
C MET A 113 9.31 12.62 -0.77
N ALA A 114 9.06 13.67 -1.56
CA ALA A 114 9.79 13.93 -2.79
C ALA A 114 11.24 14.35 -2.51
N GLU A 115 11.44 15.23 -1.53
CA GLU A 115 12.77 15.68 -1.09
C GLU A 115 13.59 14.53 -0.48
N LEU A 116 12.98 13.71 0.38
CA LEU A 116 13.58 12.48 0.91
C LEU A 116 13.98 11.52 -0.20
N ARG A 117 13.15 11.31 -1.23
CA ARG A 117 13.50 10.46 -2.38
C ARG A 117 14.63 11.06 -3.21
N ALA A 118 14.67 12.38 -3.38
CA ALA A 118 15.77 13.04 -4.09
C ALA A 118 17.10 12.90 -3.32
N ILE A 119 17.09 13.15 -2.01
CA ILE A 119 18.26 13.00 -1.14
C ILE A 119 18.70 11.54 -1.08
N ALA A 120 17.78 10.60 -0.80
CA ALA A 120 18.07 9.18 -0.76
C ALA A 120 18.58 8.68 -2.11
N GLY A 121 17.91 9.01 -3.22
CA GLY A 121 18.37 8.65 -4.57
C GLY A 121 19.79 9.16 -4.84
N SER A 122 20.10 10.40 -4.43
CA SER A 122 21.45 10.97 -4.58
C SER A 122 22.50 10.35 -3.65
N ALA A 123 22.10 9.83 -2.50
CA ALA A 123 22.98 9.15 -1.55
C ALA A 123 23.28 7.71 -1.98
N TRP A 124 22.25 6.98 -2.42
CA TRP A 124 22.38 5.61 -2.94
C TRP A 124 23.21 5.59 -4.22
N THR A 125 22.98 6.52 -5.15
CA THR A 125 23.79 6.62 -6.39
C THR A 125 25.25 6.93 -6.10
N ARG A 126 25.57 7.82 -5.15
CA ARG A 126 26.95 8.10 -4.75
C ARG A 126 27.61 6.93 -4.02
N ALA A 127 26.89 6.26 -3.13
CA ALA A 127 27.41 5.11 -2.39
C ALA A 127 27.68 3.92 -3.32
N ASP A 128 26.75 3.63 -4.23
CA ASP A 128 26.91 2.57 -5.22
C ASP A 128 28.04 2.88 -6.21
N GLN A 129 28.12 4.12 -6.71
CA GLN A 129 29.21 4.55 -7.58
C GLN A 129 30.57 4.44 -6.89
N ARG A 130 30.67 4.82 -5.61
CA ARG A 130 31.90 4.72 -4.83
C ARG A 130 32.28 3.27 -4.54
N ASN A 131 31.32 2.42 -4.21
CA ASN A 131 31.56 0.98 -4.04
C ASN A 131 32.07 0.36 -5.35
N ARG A 132 31.47 0.72 -6.49
CA ARG A 132 31.90 0.22 -7.80
C ARG A 132 33.30 0.71 -8.18
N GLN A 133 33.63 1.97 -7.88
CA GLN A 133 34.98 2.51 -8.05
C GLN A 133 36.00 1.80 -7.15
N LEU A 134 35.65 1.52 -5.89
CA LEU A 134 36.51 0.77 -4.97
C LEU A 134 36.75 -0.66 -5.48
N TRP A 135 35.72 -1.33 -6.00
CA TRP A 135 35.86 -2.65 -6.60
C TRP A 135 36.74 -2.64 -7.86
N PHE A 136 36.59 -1.65 -8.73
CA PHE A 136 37.49 -1.50 -9.88
C PHE A 136 38.92 -1.16 -9.47
N ALA A 137 39.10 -0.31 -8.45
CA ALA A 137 40.42 0.02 -7.92
C ALA A 137 41.08 -1.22 -7.29
N LEU A 138 40.36 -1.95 -6.44
CA LEU A 138 40.84 -3.19 -5.83
C LEU A 138 41.15 -4.24 -6.89
N GLY A 139 40.24 -4.44 -7.86
CA GLY A 139 40.42 -5.35 -8.98
C GLY A 139 41.63 -4.96 -9.84
N GLY A 140 41.81 -3.68 -10.13
CA GLY A 140 42.97 -3.16 -10.86
C GLY A 140 44.29 -3.36 -10.12
N VAL A 141 44.32 -3.15 -8.81
CA VAL A 141 45.50 -3.42 -7.96
C VAL A 141 45.82 -4.91 -7.96
N ALA A 142 44.82 -5.77 -7.73
CA ALA A 142 45.02 -7.22 -7.75
C ALA A 142 45.51 -7.72 -9.11
N ALA A 143 44.90 -7.25 -10.20
CA ALA A 143 45.33 -7.58 -11.56
C ALA A 143 46.74 -7.06 -11.86
N GLY A 144 47.09 -5.85 -11.39
CA GLY A 144 48.43 -5.27 -11.54
C GLY A 144 49.49 -6.08 -10.81
N ILE A 145 49.23 -6.52 -9.57
CA ILE A 145 50.13 -7.39 -8.81
C ILE A 145 50.34 -8.73 -9.54
N LEU A 146 49.25 -9.33 -10.02
CA LEU A 146 49.31 -10.60 -10.74
C LEU A 146 50.11 -10.46 -12.05
N ALA A 147 49.87 -9.39 -12.81
CA ALA A 147 50.62 -9.08 -14.02
C ALA A 147 52.11 -8.88 -13.70
N TRP A 148 52.45 -8.13 -12.65
CA TRP A 148 53.84 -7.90 -12.26
C TRP A 148 54.57 -9.18 -11.84
N ALA A 149 53.87 -10.13 -11.22
CA ALA A 149 54.47 -11.40 -10.84
C ALA A 149 54.74 -12.33 -12.04
N ILE A 150 53.85 -12.35 -13.03
CA ILE A 150 53.87 -13.33 -14.13
C ILE A 150 54.66 -12.82 -15.34
N VAL A 151 54.43 -11.56 -15.73
CA VAL A 151 54.94 -11.00 -16.99
C VAL A 151 56.47 -11.05 -17.08
N PRO A 152 57.27 -10.72 -16.05
CA PRO A 152 58.73 -10.76 -16.17
C PRO A 152 59.29 -12.15 -16.48
N GLY A 153 58.71 -13.20 -15.88
CA GLY A 153 59.13 -14.59 -16.13
C GLY A 153 58.75 -15.06 -17.53
N LEU A 154 57.55 -14.71 -18.00
CA LEU A 154 57.07 -15.06 -19.33
C LEU A 154 57.87 -14.34 -20.44
N VAL A 155 58.08 -13.03 -20.29
CA VAL A 155 58.86 -12.23 -21.25
C VAL A 155 60.31 -12.71 -21.32
N ALA A 156 60.90 -13.07 -20.17
CA ALA A 156 62.26 -13.60 -20.13
C ALA A 156 62.44 -14.96 -20.82
N ARG A 157 61.36 -15.75 -20.96
CA ARG A 157 61.38 -17.06 -21.61
C ARG A 157 61.03 -17.00 -23.09
N GLU A 158 59.98 -16.27 -23.45
CA GLU A 158 59.36 -16.37 -24.78
C GLU A 158 59.74 -15.22 -25.72
N LEU A 159 60.00 -14.02 -25.20
CA LEU A 159 60.25 -12.83 -26.03
C LEU A 159 61.72 -12.41 -26.06
N ALA A 160 62.52 -12.79 -25.06
CA ALA A 160 63.91 -12.36 -24.98
C ALA A 160 64.79 -13.13 -26.00
N PRO A 161 65.57 -12.42 -26.85
CA PRO A 161 66.55 -13.06 -27.72
C PRO A 161 67.55 -13.88 -26.91
N ALA A 162 67.94 -15.06 -27.42
CA ALA A 162 68.88 -15.95 -26.73
C ALA A 162 70.23 -15.27 -26.38
N SER A 163 70.64 -14.24 -27.13
CA SER A 163 71.86 -13.46 -26.86
C SER A 163 71.85 -12.75 -25.49
N TRP A 164 70.68 -12.44 -24.94
CA TRP A 164 70.55 -11.70 -23.68
C TRP A 164 70.71 -12.57 -22.44
N ARG A 165 70.48 -13.88 -22.54
CA ARG A 165 70.60 -14.86 -21.44
C ARG A 165 69.91 -14.39 -20.15
N TRP A 166 68.69 -13.88 -20.30
CA TRP A 166 67.90 -13.37 -19.18
C TRP A 166 67.54 -14.45 -18.16
N PRO A 167 67.13 -15.67 -18.55
CA PRO A 167 66.87 -16.75 -17.60
C PRO A 167 68.09 -17.07 -16.72
N GLU A 168 69.27 -17.15 -17.29
CA GLU A 168 70.51 -17.46 -16.57
C GLU A 168 70.94 -16.32 -15.65
N ARG A 169 70.77 -15.06 -16.11
CA ARG A 169 71.01 -13.88 -15.26
C ARG A 169 69.99 -13.79 -14.11
N MET A 170 68.74 -14.16 -14.36
CA MET A 170 67.69 -14.18 -13.34
C MET A 170 67.98 -15.25 -12.30
N ALA A 171 68.30 -16.48 -12.72
CA ALA A 171 68.65 -17.58 -11.80
C ALA A 171 69.83 -17.22 -10.90
N ALA A 172 70.89 -16.65 -11.46
CA ALA A 172 72.06 -16.20 -10.70
C ALA A 172 71.71 -15.09 -9.68
N ARG A 173 70.87 -14.12 -10.06
CA ARG A 173 70.38 -13.08 -9.13
C ARG A 173 69.49 -13.65 -8.03
N THR A 174 68.61 -14.60 -8.36
CA THR A 174 67.72 -15.24 -7.37
C THR A 174 68.52 -16.05 -6.34
N LEU A 175 69.62 -16.68 -6.76
CA LEU A 175 70.53 -17.42 -5.88
C LEU A 175 71.55 -16.52 -5.17
N ASP A 176 71.60 -15.23 -5.50
CA ASP A 176 72.60 -14.26 -5.05
C ASP A 176 74.05 -14.77 -5.23
N MET A 177 74.30 -15.37 -6.39
CA MET A 177 75.60 -15.98 -6.73
C MET A 177 76.04 -15.55 -8.14
N PRO A 178 77.35 -15.51 -8.41
CA PRO A 178 77.81 -15.36 -9.79
C PRO A 178 77.36 -16.56 -10.64
N ARG A 179 77.25 -16.35 -11.95
CA ARG A 179 76.56 -17.28 -12.87
C ARG A 179 77.15 -18.68 -12.88
N TRP A 180 78.45 -18.82 -12.65
CA TRP A 180 79.12 -20.10 -12.65
C TRP A 180 78.78 -20.92 -11.41
N GLU A 181 78.92 -20.29 -10.24
CA GLU A 181 78.60 -20.85 -8.93
C GLU A 181 77.12 -21.18 -8.80
N ALA A 182 76.25 -20.30 -9.31
CA ALA A 182 74.82 -20.55 -9.43
C ALA A 182 74.54 -21.81 -10.26
N GLY A 183 75.21 -21.97 -11.42
CA GLY A 183 75.10 -23.16 -12.25
C GLY A 183 75.56 -24.43 -11.54
N GLN A 184 76.70 -24.37 -10.84
CA GLN A 184 77.19 -25.49 -10.03
C GLN A 184 76.21 -25.86 -8.91
N ARG A 185 75.67 -24.86 -8.20
CA ARG A 185 74.66 -25.05 -7.15
C ARG A 185 73.40 -25.71 -7.69
N MET A 186 72.91 -25.26 -8.85
CA MET A 186 71.74 -25.85 -9.50
C MET A 186 71.99 -27.30 -9.91
N MET A 187 73.11 -27.60 -10.57
CA MET A 187 73.48 -28.98 -10.95
C MET A 187 73.61 -29.89 -9.73
N GLN A 188 74.29 -29.44 -8.67
CA GLN A 188 74.42 -30.18 -7.41
C GLN A 188 73.07 -30.45 -6.75
N SER A 189 72.17 -29.46 -6.75
CA SER A 189 70.84 -29.59 -6.16
C SER A 189 69.90 -30.49 -6.96
N ALA A 190 70.09 -30.57 -8.28
CA ALA A 190 69.30 -31.42 -9.16
C ALA A 190 69.75 -32.90 -9.09
N ASP A 191 71.06 -33.15 -9.19
CA ASP A 191 71.66 -34.47 -9.04
C ASP A 191 73.13 -34.38 -8.60
N ALA A 192 73.38 -34.64 -7.32
CA ALA A 192 74.71 -34.61 -6.73
C ALA A 192 75.63 -35.75 -7.20
N ALA A 193 75.08 -36.90 -7.64
CA ALA A 193 75.87 -38.00 -8.18
C ALA A 193 76.37 -37.67 -9.59
N GLN A 194 75.47 -37.17 -10.44
CA GLN A 194 75.82 -36.73 -11.80
C GLN A 194 76.81 -35.57 -11.78
N PHE A 195 76.62 -34.59 -10.90
CA PHE A 195 77.59 -33.49 -10.75
C PHE A 195 78.97 -33.98 -10.31
N ARG A 196 79.04 -34.94 -9.36
CA ARG A 196 80.32 -35.56 -8.96
C ARG A 196 81.00 -36.30 -10.11
N ALA A 197 80.24 -36.96 -10.98
CA ALA A 197 80.79 -37.60 -12.18
C ALA A 197 81.41 -36.58 -13.15
N ILE A 198 80.77 -35.42 -13.34
CA ILE A 198 81.31 -34.31 -14.16
C ILE A 198 82.63 -33.80 -13.56
N VAL A 199 82.65 -33.53 -12.25
CA VAL A 199 83.86 -33.06 -11.56
C VAL A 199 84.99 -34.09 -11.62
N ALA A 200 84.68 -35.39 -11.50
CA ALA A 200 85.66 -36.45 -11.65
C ALA A 200 86.24 -36.51 -13.07
N ALA A 201 85.39 -36.38 -14.10
CA ALA A 201 85.83 -36.33 -15.49
C ALA A 201 86.71 -35.09 -15.76
N ASP A 202 86.34 -33.92 -15.25
CA ASP A 202 87.13 -32.69 -15.38
C ASP A 202 88.53 -32.82 -14.76
N LYS A 203 88.64 -33.45 -13.59
CA LYS A 203 89.94 -33.76 -12.97
C LYS A 203 90.81 -34.66 -13.85
N ILE A 204 90.23 -35.71 -14.45
CA ILE A 204 90.95 -36.61 -15.36
C ILE A 204 91.40 -35.86 -16.62
N VAL A 205 90.52 -35.06 -17.24
CA VAL A 205 90.86 -34.29 -18.45
C VAL A 205 91.96 -33.28 -18.16
N THR A 206 91.86 -32.55 -17.04
CA THR A 206 92.84 -31.55 -16.63
C THR A 206 94.21 -32.19 -16.35
N ALA A 207 94.25 -33.32 -15.65
CA ALA A 207 95.49 -34.06 -15.39
C ALA A 207 96.16 -34.63 -16.66
N ASN A 208 95.39 -34.80 -17.75
CA ASN A 208 95.84 -35.37 -19.02
C ASN A 208 95.78 -34.38 -20.19
N ARG A 209 95.69 -33.08 -19.91
CA ARG A 209 95.37 -32.06 -20.91
C ARG A 209 96.26 -32.12 -22.14
N GLU A 210 97.57 -32.16 -21.97
CA GLU A 210 98.53 -32.20 -23.08
C GLU A 210 98.38 -33.47 -23.94
N THR A 211 98.23 -34.63 -23.29
CA THR A 211 98.03 -35.91 -23.97
C THR A 211 96.74 -35.92 -24.78
N ILE A 212 95.64 -35.44 -24.19
CA ILE A 212 94.32 -35.39 -24.84
C ILE A 212 94.34 -34.39 -26.01
N GLU A 213 94.95 -33.21 -25.86
CA GLU A 213 95.10 -32.25 -26.94
C GLU A 213 95.92 -32.82 -28.11
N GLY A 214 97.00 -33.55 -27.82
CA GLY A 214 97.80 -34.26 -28.83
C GLY A 214 97.00 -35.32 -29.59
N CYS A 215 96.30 -36.18 -28.85
CA CYS A 215 95.43 -37.21 -29.43
C CYS A 215 94.30 -36.61 -30.27
N SER A 216 93.68 -35.50 -29.82
CA SER A 216 92.66 -34.78 -30.58
C SER A 216 93.20 -34.23 -31.91
N LYS A 217 94.40 -33.63 -31.90
CA LYS A 217 95.07 -33.17 -33.13
C LYS A 217 95.37 -34.34 -34.08
N ALA A 218 95.82 -35.48 -33.56
CA ALA A 218 96.08 -36.67 -34.36
C ALA A 218 94.78 -37.24 -34.98
N ALA A 219 93.71 -37.33 -34.19
CA ALA A 219 92.38 -37.75 -34.66
C ALA A 219 91.86 -36.85 -35.78
N ASN A 220 91.98 -35.53 -35.62
CA ASN A 220 91.54 -34.55 -36.62
C ASN A 220 92.35 -34.65 -37.93
N ARG A 221 93.66 -34.90 -37.84
CA ARG A 221 94.51 -35.11 -39.03
C ARG A 221 94.18 -36.40 -39.76
N ALA A 222 93.97 -37.49 -39.01
CA ALA A 222 93.64 -38.80 -39.57
C ALA A 222 92.18 -38.92 -40.02
N ARG A 223 91.30 -38.00 -39.59
CA ARG A 223 89.83 -38.10 -39.70
C ARG A 223 89.29 -39.45 -39.23
N ALA A 224 89.94 -40.02 -38.22
CA ALA A 224 89.66 -41.34 -37.69
C ALA A 224 89.78 -41.35 -36.18
N THR A 225 89.07 -42.27 -35.54
CA THR A 225 89.18 -42.50 -34.10
C THR A 225 90.58 -43.04 -33.78
N VAL A 226 91.26 -42.39 -32.84
CA VAL A 226 92.59 -42.81 -32.37
C VAL A 226 92.51 -43.31 -30.93
N ARG A 227 93.38 -44.25 -30.58
CA ARG A 227 93.53 -44.71 -29.19
C ARG A 227 94.46 -43.76 -28.45
N CYS A 228 94.04 -43.30 -27.27
CA CYS A 228 94.82 -42.40 -26.42
C CYS A 228 95.02 -43.05 -25.05
N THR A 229 96.26 -43.02 -24.54
CA THR A 229 96.57 -43.56 -23.20
C THR A 229 96.58 -42.41 -22.21
N ILE A 230 95.68 -42.44 -21.23
CA ILE A 230 95.57 -41.43 -20.18
C ILE A 230 96.00 -41.98 -18.82
N LYS A 231 96.45 -41.09 -17.94
CA LYS A 231 96.79 -41.37 -16.54
C LYS A 231 95.55 -41.16 -15.68
N VAL A 232 95.16 -42.17 -14.91
CA VAL A 232 94.05 -42.04 -13.94
C VAL A 232 94.65 -42.21 -12.55
N ALA A 233 94.53 -41.18 -11.72
CA ALA A 233 94.92 -41.25 -10.31
C ALA A 233 93.78 -41.89 -9.50
N PRO A 234 94.10 -42.65 -8.44
CA PRO A 234 93.10 -43.19 -7.51
C PRO A 234 92.31 -42.11 -6.77
#